data_AF-A0A9J6GZD3-F1
#
_entry.id   AF-A0A9J6GZD3-F1
#
_cell.length_a   1.000
_cell.length_b   1.000
_cell.length_c   1.000
_cell.angle_alpha   90.00
_cell.angle_beta   90.00
_cell.angle_gamma   90.00
#
_symmetry.space_group_name_H-M   'P 1'
#
loop_
_entity.id
_entity.type
_entity.pdbx_description
1 polymer ?
#
loop_
_entity_poly.entity_id
_entity_poly.type
_entity_poly.pdbx_seq_one_letter_code
_entity_poly.pdbx_strand_id
1 'polypeptide(L)'
;MAFHDALPVDWENLYPFPFFVQVTATAAANALTRLKKFTRLRRLSLMHAGDTRCPFNDNVKGVLQTLSLTHLALEYIHEVSVSTIAETCTNLQSLSLSNCQLLDEAVADDAFPKLKHLCLCEQVSVKVFRTIFHAARGLTDLRLDGANVVAPFVTWPFRAVREPYKFLQRLTLGTDKSLEEMSGDPVVLRATFRLMPALQWLCTDSYDIRIFAQCYHPSLALAWTRCTTCMAEFPKVDASQEEIWRKVLGDEK
;
A
#
# COMPACT_ATOMS: atom_id res chain seq x y z
N MET A 1 8.87 -18.84 -1.41
CA MET A 1 9.76 -19.41 -0.36
C MET A 1 10.22 -18.26 0.52
N ALA A 2 10.15 -18.41 1.85
CA ALA A 2 10.57 -17.36 2.79
C ALA A 2 11.86 -17.78 3.49
N PHE A 3 12.82 -16.86 3.57
CA PHE A 3 14.09 -17.06 4.27
C PHE A 3 14.25 -16.01 5.36
N HIS A 4 14.67 -16.44 6.54
CA HIS A 4 15.01 -15.59 7.68
C HIS A 4 16.54 -15.59 7.86
N ASP A 5 17.12 -14.40 7.93
CA ASP A 5 18.53 -14.07 8.16
C ASP A 5 19.53 -14.46 7.06
N ALA A 6 19.64 -15.72 6.69
CA ALA A 6 20.60 -16.20 5.70
C ALA A 6 20.00 -17.25 4.77
N LEU A 7 20.26 -17.10 3.46
CA LEU A 7 19.96 -18.15 2.49
C LEU A 7 20.84 -19.38 2.80
N PRO A 8 20.28 -20.59 2.95
CA PRO A 8 21.04 -21.80 3.22
C PRO A 8 22.20 -21.96 2.23
N VAL A 9 23.34 -22.48 2.69
CA VAL A 9 24.40 -22.91 1.76
C VAL A 9 23.77 -24.00 0.87
N ASP A 10 23.93 -23.86 -0.46
CA ASP A 10 23.36 -24.75 -1.51
C ASP A 10 21.86 -24.69 -1.84
N TRP A 11 21.14 -23.66 -1.39
CA TRP A 11 19.72 -23.48 -1.76
C TRP A 11 19.47 -23.35 -3.28
N GLU A 12 20.48 -22.91 -4.03
CA GLU A 12 20.46 -22.84 -5.50
C GLU A 12 20.25 -24.23 -6.13
N ASN A 13 20.78 -25.28 -5.49
CA ASN A 13 20.63 -26.67 -5.92
C ASN A 13 19.30 -27.27 -5.48
N LEU A 14 18.79 -26.84 -4.31
CA LEU A 14 17.51 -27.31 -3.77
C LEU A 14 16.32 -26.72 -4.55
N TYR A 15 16.46 -25.52 -5.11
CA TYR A 15 15.39 -24.80 -5.78
C TYR A 15 15.89 -24.08 -7.03
N PRO A 16 16.13 -24.78 -8.14
CA PRO A 16 16.71 -24.18 -9.35
C PRO A 16 15.78 -23.19 -10.06
N PHE A 17 14.47 -23.24 -9.81
CA PHE A 17 13.46 -22.44 -10.53
C PHE A 17 12.41 -21.79 -9.60
N PRO A 18 12.81 -20.98 -8.61
CA PRO A 18 11.85 -20.32 -7.74
C PRO A 18 11.13 -19.22 -8.53
N PHE A 19 9.80 -19.29 -8.56
CA PHE A 19 8.96 -18.22 -9.13
C PHE A 19 8.74 -17.07 -8.14
N PHE A 20 8.82 -17.36 -6.84
CA PHE A 20 8.61 -16.42 -5.73
C PHE A 20 9.61 -16.64 -4.59
N VAL A 21 10.28 -15.56 -4.20
CA VAL A 21 11.22 -15.51 -3.08
C VAL A 21 10.88 -14.33 -2.18
N GLN A 22 10.84 -14.60 -0.88
CA GLN A 22 10.77 -13.62 0.19
C GLN A 22 12.05 -13.73 1.01
N VAL A 23 12.73 -12.60 1.16
CA VAL A 23 13.95 -12.48 1.94
C VAL A 23 13.68 -11.53 3.08
N THR A 24 13.73 -12.05 4.30
CA THR A 24 13.71 -11.28 5.54
C THR A 24 15.12 -11.35 6.11
N ALA A 25 15.90 -10.27 6.00
CA ALA A 25 17.30 -10.29 6.40
C ALA A 25 17.71 -9.05 7.20
N THR A 26 18.47 -9.28 8.27
CA THR A 26 19.22 -8.28 9.01
C THR A 26 20.51 -7.85 8.27
N ALA A 27 21.07 -8.71 7.41
CA ALA A 27 22.25 -8.42 6.57
C ALA A 27 21.98 -8.71 5.08
N ALA A 28 21.30 -7.78 4.39
CA ALA A 28 20.77 -8.00 3.04
C ALA A 28 21.82 -8.25 1.94
N ALA A 29 23.05 -7.74 2.06
CA ALA A 29 23.99 -7.67 0.93
C ALA A 29 24.38 -9.05 0.34
N ASN A 30 24.75 -10.01 1.18
CA ASN A 30 25.17 -11.34 0.73
C ASN A 30 24.03 -12.19 0.18
N ALA A 31 22.80 -11.98 0.67
CA ALA A 31 21.63 -12.68 0.15
C ALA A 31 21.23 -12.13 -1.23
N LEU A 32 21.26 -10.80 -1.40
CA LEU A 32 20.91 -10.13 -2.64
C LEU A 32 21.83 -10.53 -3.81
N THR A 33 23.14 -10.66 -3.59
CA THR A 33 24.07 -11.08 -4.67
C THR A 33 23.72 -12.45 -5.24
N ARG A 34 23.27 -13.40 -4.40
CA ARG A 34 22.85 -14.74 -4.83
C ARG A 34 21.53 -14.71 -5.61
N LEU A 35 20.62 -13.78 -5.34
CA LEU A 35 19.34 -13.66 -6.05
C LEU A 35 19.51 -13.41 -7.55
N LYS A 36 20.63 -12.79 -7.97
CA LYS A 36 20.92 -12.52 -9.38
C LYS A 36 20.98 -13.78 -10.25
N LYS A 37 21.24 -14.95 -9.65
CA LYS A 37 21.29 -16.23 -10.36
C LYS A 37 19.90 -16.74 -10.78
N PHE A 38 18.82 -16.24 -10.15
CA PHE A 38 17.45 -16.70 -10.41
C PHE A 38 16.77 -15.87 -11.47
N THR A 39 17.25 -15.96 -12.71
CA THR A 39 16.73 -15.17 -13.86
C THR A 39 15.24 -15.41 -14.16
N ARG A 40 14.68 -16.53 -13.68
CA ARG A 40 13.25 -16.87 -13.78
C ARG A 40 12.40 -16.31 -12.63
N LEU A 41 13.00 -15.69 -11.62
CA LEU A 41 12.27 -15.08 -10.51
C LEU A 41 11.36 -13.99 -11.05
N ARG A 42 10.08 -14.02 -10.65
CA ARG A 42 9.06 -13.05 -11.07
C ARG A 42 8.47 -12.29 -9.90
N ARG A 43 8.60 -12.81 -8.69
CA ARG A 43 8.04 -12.21 -7.48
C ARG A 43 9.13 -12.13 -6.42
N LEU A 44 9.41 -10.93 -5.96
CA LEU A 44 10.42 -10.66 -4.94
C LEU A 44 9.79 -9.86 -3.80
N SER A 45 9.97 -10.34 -2.57
CA SER A 45 9.69 -9.58 -1.35
C SER A 45 10.99 -9.42 -0.57
N LEU A 46 11.37 -8.18 -0.30
CA LEU A 46 12.53 -7.82 0.51
C LEU A 46 12.04 -7.11 1.76
N MET A 47 12.27 -7.72 2.91
CA MET A 47 11.94 -7.17 4.21
C MET A 47 13.22 -7.04 5.03
N HIS A 48 13.45 -5.87 5.59
CA HIS A 48 14.49 -5.70 6.58
C HIS A 48 13.93 -5.81 8.00
N ALA A 49 14.53 -6.68 8.81
CA ALA A 49 14.10 -6.96 10.18
C ALA A 49 14.99 -6.30 11.26
N GLY A 50 15.86 -5.36 10.87
CA GLY A 50 16.70 -4.62 11.80
C GLY A 50 16.01 -3.42 12.45
N ASP A 51 16.65 -2.83 13.45
CA ASP A 51 16.15 -1.66 14.18
C ASP A 51 16.22 -0.35 13.37
N THR A 52 17.04 -0.32 12.33
CA THR A 52 17.17 0.81 11.41
C THR A 52 16.78 0.36 10.01
N ARG A 53 16.23 1.27 9.19
CA ARG A 53 15.82 0.91 7.81
C ARG A 53 17.03 0.47 6.99
N CYS A 54 16.87 -0.54 6.13
CA CYS A 54 17.93 -0.92 5.19
C CYS A 54 18.07 0.13 4.07
N PRO A 55 19.29 0.54 3.66
CA PRO A 55 19.45 1.45 2.53
C PRO A 55 19.09 0.78 1.21
N PHE A 56 18.49 1.54 0.29
CA PHE A 56 18.31 1.15 -1.11
C PHE A 56 19.62 1.28 -1.91
N ASN A 57 20.59 0.41 -1.58
CA ASN A 57 21.94 0.45 -2.12
C ASN A 57 22.07 -0.24 -3.49
N ASP A 58 23.29 -0.23 -4.05
CA ASP A 58 23.59 -0.79 -5.37
C ASP A 58 23.39 -2.32 -5.46
N ASN A 59 23.38 -3.03 -4.33
CA ASN A 59 23.04 -4.46 -4.35
C ASN A 59 21.55 -4.65 -4.66
N VAL A 60 20.67 -3.85 -4.03
CA VAL A 60 19.24 -3.88 -4.34
C VAL A 60 19.01 -3.48 -5.79
N LYS A 61 19.60 -2.37 -6.24
CA LYS A 61 19.48 -1.90 -7.63
C LYS A 61 19.96 -2.96 -8.63
N GLY A 62 21.11 -3.56 -8.38
CA GLY A 62 21.68 -4.60 -9.23
C GLY A 62 20.81 -5.87 -9.29
N VAL A 63 20.11 -6.22 -8.21
CA VAL A 63 19.12 -7.32 -8.23
C VAL A 63 17.93 -6.94 -9.10
N LEU A 64 17.37 -5.75 -8.93
CA LEU A 64 16.23 -5.28 -9.74
C LEU A 64 16.59 -5.19 -11.24
N GLN A 65 17.80 -4.77 -11.58
CA GLN A 65 18.30 -4.72 -12.96
C GLN A 65 18.45 -6.11 -13.60
N THR A 66 18.75 -7.15 -12.81
CA THR A 66 18.99 -8.50 -13.33
C THR A 66 17.69 -9.29 -13.50
N LEU A 67 16.67 -8.98 -12.70
CA LEU A 67 15.46 -9.77 -12.59
C LEU A 67 14.30 -9.15 -13.38
N SER A 68 13.61 -9.97 -14.18
CA SER A 68 12.39 -9.54 -14.86
C SER A 68 11.18 -9.67 -13.95
N LEU A 69 11.10 -8.82 -12.93
CA LEU A 69 10.06 -8.90 -11.91
C LEU A 69 8.69 -8.45 -12.44
N THR A 70 7.66 -9.15 -11.96
CA THR A 70 6.24 -8.77 -12.12
C THR A 70 5.64 -8.33 -10.79
N HIS A 71 6.19 -8.78 -9.66
CA HIS A 71 5.76 -8.37 -8.33
C HIS A 71 6.98 -8.01 -7.47
N LEU A 72 6.94 -6.83 -6.87
CA LEU A 72 7.96 -6.34 -5.96
C LEU A 72 7.29 -5.85 -4.68
N ALA A 73 7.75 -6.36 -3.55
CA ALA A 73 7.40 -5.85 -2.23
C ALA A 73 8.68 -5.45 -1.52
N LEU A 74 8.75 -4.19 -1.09
CA LEU A 74 9.83 -3.67 -0.26
C LEU A 74 9.25 -3.29 1.09
N GLU A 75 9.91 -3.71 2.16
CA GLU A 75 9.50 -3.42 3.52
C GLU A 75 10.67 -2.94 4.37
N TYR A 76 10.46 -1.80 5.03
CA TYR A 76 11.42 -1.21 5.97
C TYR A 76 12.77 -0.82 5.33
N ILE A 77 12.68 -0.21 4.13
CA ILE A 77 13.83 0.27 3.33
C ILE A 77 13.82 1.80 3.24
N HIS A 78 14.97 2.46 3.41
CA HIS A 78 15.10 3.91 3.23
C HIS A 78 15.75 4.29 1.90
N GLU A 79 15.49 5.53 1.49
CA GLU A 79 15.97 6.12 0.23
C GLU A 79 15.59 5.30 -1.02
N VAL A 80 14.38 4.73 -1.01
CA VAL A 80 13.88 3.98 -2.16
C VAL A 80 13.67 4.91 -3.34
N SER A 81 14.39 4.65 -4.44
CA SER A 81 14.21 5.34 -5.71
C SER A 81 13.15 4.63 -6.53
N VAL A 82 11.97 5.26 -6.63
CA VAL A 82 10.85 4.83 -7.46
C VAL A 82 11.21 4.92 -8.96
N SER A 83 11.98 5.93 -9.37
CA SER A 83 12.46 6.09 -10.75
C SER A 83 13.31 4.88 -11.15
N THR A 84 14.26 4.49 -10.30
CA THR A 84 15.09 3.29 -10.51
C THR A 84 14.23 2.03 -10.58
N ILE A 85 13.21 1.87 -9.73
CA ILE A 85 12.30 0.73 -9.80
C ILE A 85 11.56 0.71 -11.14
N ALA A 86 11.06 1.86 -11.61
CA ALA A 86 10.31 1.96 -12.86
C ALA A 86 11.19 1.63 -14.09
N GLU A 87 12.42 2.16 -14.12
CA GLU A 87 13.38 1.95 -15.21
C GLU A 87 13.84 0.49 -15.30
N THR A 88 14.03 -0.17 -14.15
CA THR A 88 14.57 -1.53 -14.09
C THR A 88 13.48 -2.61 -14.18
N CYS A 89 12.32 -2.36 -13.59
CA CYS A 89 11.21 -3.32 -13.49
C CYS A 89 10.08 -2.97 -14.47
N THR A 90 10.38 -2.87 -15.77
CA THR A 90 9.38 -2.47 -16.79
C THR A 90 8.18 -3.42 -16.95
N ASN A 91 8.29 -4.65 -16.44
CA ASN A 91 7.22 -5.65 -16.44
C ASN A 91 6.40 -5.70 -15.13
N LEU A 92 6.63 -4.75 -14.22
CA LEU A 92 6.02 -4.76 -12.90
C LEU A 92 4.50 -4.58 -12.99
N GLN A 93 3.77 -5.53 -12.41
CA GLN A 93 2.31 -5.55 -12.30
C GLN A 93 1.85 -5.22 -10.88
N SER A 94 2.67 -5.52 -9.87
CA SER A 94 2.40 -5.26 -8.47
C SER A 94 3.59 -4.63 -7.77
N LEU A 95 3.36 -3.51 -7.08
CA LEU A 95 4.35 -2.80 -6.27
C LEU A 95 3.79 -2.56 -4.87
N SER A 96 4.51 -3.01 -3.85
CA SER A 96 4.23 -2.71 -2.45
C SER A 96 5.44 -2.06 -1.79
N LEU A 97 5.21 -0.90 -1.17
CA LEU A 97 6.22 -0.11 -0.46
C LEU A 97 5.72 0.12 0.96
N SER A 98 6.05 -0.82 1.86
CA SER A 98 5.56 -0.83 3.24
C SER A 98 6.61 -0.33 4.20
N ASN A 99 6.30 0.66 5.04
CA ASN A 99 7.27 1.28 5.94
C ASN A 99 8.58 1.76 5.27
N CYS A 100 8.52 2.02 3.97
CA CYS A 100 9.64 2.53 3.18
C CYS A 100 9.70 4.05 3.24
N GLN A 101 10.91 4.61 3.22
CA GLN A 101 11.12 6.04 2.99
C GLN A 101 11.53 6.24 1.53
N LEU A 102 10.70 6.95 0.76
CA LEU A 102 10.92 7.17 -0.67
C LEU A 102 11.75 8.45 -0.89
N LEU A 103 12.58 8.45 -1.93
CA LEU A 103 13.24 9.67 -2.39
C LEU A 103 12.22 10.64 -3.00
N ASP A 104 12.39 11.93 -2.73
CA ASP A 104 11.59 12.98 -3.37
C ASP A 104 12.12 13.30 -4.77
N GLU A 105 11.86 12.38 -5.70
CA GLU A 105 12.31 12.46 -7.09
C GLU A 105 11.13 12.55 -8.08
N ALA A 106 11.44 13.00 -9.29
CA ALA A 106 10.53 12.90 -10.40
C ALA A 106 10.57 11.49 -11.00
N VAL A 107 9.43 11.01 -11.44
CA VAL A 107 9.25 9.75 -12.17
C VAL A 107 8.50 10.13 -13.44
N ALA A 108 8.94 9.61 -14.57
CA ALA A 108 8.29 9.90 -15.84
C ALA A 108 6.82 9.45 -15.82
N ASP A 109 5.98 10.19 -16.53
CA ASP A 109 4.62 9.75 -16.83
C ASP A 109 4.66 8.38 -17.51
N ASP A 110 3.71 7.51 -17.17
CA ASP A 110 3.60 6.16 -17.71
C ASP A 110 4.85 5.27 -17.51
N ALA A 111 5.75 5.62 -16.57
CA ALA A 111 6.93 4.80 -16.26
C ALA A 111 6.59 3.39 -15.74
N PHE A 112 5.35 3.17 -15.29
CA PHE A 112 4.83 1.88 -14.88
C PHE A 112 3.70 1.39 -15.82
N PRO A 113 4.02 1.00 -17.07
CA PRO A 113 3.02 0.75 -18.10
C PRO A 113 2.12 -0.47 -17.80
N LYS A 114 2.61 -1.43 -17.00
CA LYS A 114 1.90 -2.67 -16.66
C LYS A 114 1.40 -2.73 -15.23
N LEU A 115 1.64 -1.70 -14.42
CA LEU A 115 1.30 -1.74 -13.00
C LEU A 115 -0.21 -1.67 -12.80
N LYS A 116 -0.73 -2.67 -12.08
CA LYS A 116 -2.15 -2.86 -11.78
C LYS A 116 -2.43 -2.73 -10.29
N HIS A 117 -1.49 -3.16 -9.46
CA HIS A 117 -1.61 -3.18 -8.01
C HIS A 117 -0.55 -2.29 -7.38
N LEU A 118 -0.99 -1.33 -6.57
CA LEU A 118 -0.11 -0.44 -5.81
C LEU A 118 -0.51 -0.45 -4.34
N CYS A 119 0.47 -0.67 -3.47
CA CYS A 119 0.33 -0.55 -2.03
C CYS A 119 1.36 0.44 -1.49
N LEU A 120 0.89 1.52 -0.85
CA LEU A 120 1.71 2.54 -0.20
C LEU A 120 1.34 2.65 1.27
N CYS A 121 2.35 2.85 2.12
CA CYS A 121 2.17 3.04 3.56
C CYS A 121 2.66 4.42 4.04
N GLU A 122 2.47 4.69 5.33
CA GLU A 122 2.55 5.95 6.09
C GLU A 122 3.69 6.97 5.81
N GLN A 123 4.73 6.63 5.05
CA GLN A 123 5.94 7.44 4.86
C GLN A 123 6.16 7.87 3.40
N VAL A 124 5.10 8.34 2.74
CA VAL A 124 5.16 8.88 1.37
C VAL A 124 4.80 10.35 1.37
N SER A 125 5.69 11.19 0.85
CA SER A 125 5.39 12.62 0.69
C SER A 125 4.29 12.84 -0.33
N VAL A 126 3.52 13.90 -0.13
CA VAL A 126 2.46 14.36 -1.05
C VAL A 126 2.97 14.49 -2.49
N LYS A 127 4.22 14.93 -2.68
CA LYS A 127 4.85 15.07 -4.01
C LYS A 127 5.12 13.70 -4.65
N VAL A 128 5.79 12.79 -3.93
CA VAL A 128 6.09 11.44 -4.43
C VAL A 128 4.81 10.67 -4.73
N PHE A 129 3.81 10.81 -3.87
CA PHE A 129 2.48 10.25 -4.06
C PHE A 129 1.93 10.60 -5.44
N ARG A 130 1.88 11.90 -5.81
CA ARG A 130 1.42 12.34 -7.13
C ARG A 130 2.19 11.69 -8.27
N THR A 131 3.52 11.71 -8.16
CA THR A 131 4.40 11.23 -9.22
C THR A 131 4.16 9.76 -9.51
N ILE A 132 3.91 8.94 -8.48
CA ILE A 132 3.55 7.52 -8.65
C ILE A 132 2.22 7.36 -9.39
N PHE A 133 1.20 8.18 -9.08
CA PHE A 133 -0.09 8.13 -9.79
C PHE A 133 0.01 8.54 -11.26
N HIS A 134 0.86 9.50 -11.59
CA HIS A 134 1.14 9.85 -12.99
C HIS A 134 1.91 8.75 -13.73
N ALA A 135 2.81 8.05 -13.02
CA ALA A 135 3.57 6.95 -13.58
C ALA A 135 2.73 5.67 -13.82
N ALA A 136 1.65 5.46 -13.07
CA ALA A 136 0.87 4.23 -13.08
C ALA A 136 -0.61 4.44 -13.50
N ARG A 137 -0.86 4.81 -14.76
CA ARG A 137 -2.22 5.07 -15.28
C ARG A 137 -3.12 3.84 -15.42
N GLY A 138 -2.53 2.65 -15.34
CA GLY A 138 -3.23 1.37 -15.53
C GLY A 138 -3.80 0.74 -14.25
N LEU A 139 -3.73 1.42 -13.10
CA LEU A 139 -4.07 0.86 -11.80
C LEU A 139 -5.53 0.38 -11.71
N THR A 140 -5.69 -0.84 -11.20
CA THR A 140 -6.99 -1.47 -10.90
C THR A 140 -7.20 -1.65 -9.41
N ASP A 141 -6.12 -1.78 -8.64
CA ASP A 141 -6.16 -1.97 -7.20
C ASP A 141 -5.19 -1.02 -6.51
N LEU A 142 -5.72 -0.23 -5.59
CA LEU A 142 -4.96 0.71 -4.78
C LEU A 142 -5.17 0.42 -3.30
N ARG A 143 -4.08 0.26 -2.56
CA ARG A 143 -4.06 0.20 -1.10
C ARG A 143 -3.21 1.32 -0.54
N LEU A 144 -3.82 2.12 0.33
CA LEU A 144 -3.20 3.17 1.09
C LEU A 144 -3.34 2.83 2.56
N ASP A 145 -2.23 2.70 3.28
CA ASP A 145 -2.21 2.31 4.69
C ASP A 145 -1.56 3.41 5.55
N GLY A 146 -2.32 3.97 6.48
CA GLY A 146 -1.94 5.10 7.32
C GLY A 146 -2.54 6.44 6.88
N ALA A 147 -2.86 7.28 7.86
CA ALA A 147 -3.49 8.58 7.64
C ALA A 147 -2.66 9.50 6.74
N ASN A 148 -1.32 9.43 6.81
CA ASN A 148 -0.42 10.28 6.00
C ASN A 148 -0.53 10.05 4.49
N VAL A 149 -0.97 8.87 4.05
CA VAL A 149 -1.19 8.58 2.61
C VAL A 149 -2.66 8.63 2.23
N VAL A 150 -3.57 8.30 3.17
CA VAL A 150 -5.02 8.41 2.93
C VAL A 150 -5.47 9.87 2.90
N ALA A 151 -5.01 10.72 3.83
CA ALA A 151 -5.45 12.11 3.92
C ALA A 151 -5.16 12.89 2.63
N PRO A 152 -3.93 12.86 2.05
CA PRO A 152 -3.70 13.47 0.76
C PRO A 152 -4.61 12.90 -0.32
N PHE A 153 -4.84 11.58 -0.37
CA PHE A 153 -5.71 10.97 -1.39
C PHE A 153 -7.15 11.50 -1.35
N VAL A 154 -7.73 11.64 -0.15
CA VAL A 154 -9.14 12.06 0.02
C VAL A 154 -9.32 13.59 0.00
N THR A 155 -8.26 14.34 0.24
CA THR A 155 -8.25 15.83 0.21
C THR A 155 -7.75 16.40 -1.12
N TRP A 156 -7.13 15.59 -1.97
CA TRP A 156 -6.50 16.09 -3.19
C TRP A 156 -7.55 16.58 -4.21
N PRO A 157 -7.48 17.85 -4.66
CA PRO A 157 -8.29 18.30 -5.78
C PRO A 157 -7.71 17.73 -7.09
N PHE A 158 -8.28 16.64 -7.60
CA PHE A 158 -7.83 15.94 -8.81
C PHE A 158 -8.02 16.74 -10.13
N ARG A 159 -8.23 18.06 -10.05
CA ARG A 159 -8.55 18.93 -11.19
C ARG A 159 -7.46 18.97 -12.27
N ALA A 160 -6.22 18.58 -11.94
CA ALA A 160 -5.07 18.68 -12.85
C ALA A 160 -4.69 17.36 -13.54
N VAL A 161 -5.32 16.23 -13.20
CA VAL A 161 -4.94 14.91 -13.75
C VAL A 161 -6.05 14.38 -14.64
N ARG A 162 -5.75 14.10 -15.91
CA ARG A 162 -6.70 13.45 -16.82
C ARG A 162 -6.93 12.01 -16.38
N GLU A 163 -8.09 11.75 -15.77
CA GLU A 163 -8.65 10.41 -15.51
C GLU A 163 -7.70 9.40 -14.83
N PRO A 164 -7.03 9.74 -13.72
CA PRO A 164 -6.04 8.84 -13.11
C PRO A 164 -6.61 7.49 -12.65
N TYR A 165 -7.93 7.39 -12.45
CA TYR A 165 -8.58 6.26 -11.80
C TYR A 165 -9.68 5.60 -12.62
N LYS A 166 -9.73 5.83 -13.93
CA LYS A 166 -10.81 5.27 -14.76
C LYS A 166 -10.90 3.74 -14.71
N PHE A 167 -9.79 3.06 -14.42
CA PHE A 167 -9.72 1.60 -14.31
C PHE A 167 -9.71 1.09 -12.87
N LEU A 168 -9.74 1.98 -11.87
CA LEU A 168 -9.63 1.57 -10.47
C LEU A 168 -10.91 0.85 -10.04
N GLN A 169 -10.76 -0.42 -9.69
CA GLN A 169 -11.84 -1.33 -9.29
C GLN A 169 -11.88 -1.56 -7.79
N ARG A 170 -10.72 -1.57 -7.13
CA ARG A 170 -10.57 -1.92 -5.72
C ARG A 170 -9.75 -0.86 -5.00
N LEU A 171 -10.33 -0.29 -3.95
CA LEU A 171 -9.70 0.75 -3.12
C LEU A 171 -9.67 0.31 -1.66
N THR A 172 -8.48 0.32 -1.05
CA THR A 172 -8.31 0.13 0.40
C THR A 172 -7.75 1.42 1.00
N LEU A 173 -8.48 1.99 1.96
CA LEU A 173 -8.10 3.14 2.76
C LEU A 173 -7.93 2.70 4.22
N GLY A 174 -6.75 2.21 4.56
CA GLY A 174 -6.35 1.72 5.87
C GLY A 174 -6.09 2.87 6.83
N THR A 175 -7.15 3.46 7.37
CA THR A 175 -7.09 4.48 8.41
C THR A 175 -8.33 4.36 9.27
N ASP A 176 -8.19 4.57 10.57
CA ASP A 176 -9.28 4.70 11.55
C ASP A 176 -9.71 6.17 11.73
N LYS A 177 -8.95 7.12 11.16
CA LYS A 177 -9.23 8.55 11.23
C LYS A 177 -10.53 8.92 10.52
N SER A 178 -11.29 9.79 11.16
CA SER A 178 -12.46 10.47 10.59
C SER A 178 -12.06 11.34 9.40
N LEU A 179 -13.04 11.68 8.56
CA LEU A 179 -12.80 12.59 7.44
C LEU A 179 -12.36 13.97 7.95
N GLU A 180 -12.95 14.43 9.06
CA GLU A 180 -12.60 15.69 9.72
C GLU A 180 -11.16 15.72 10.23
N GLU A 181 -10.71 14.66 10.93
CA GLU A 181 -9.32 14.54 11.40
C GLU A 181 -8.29 14.56 10.25
N MET A 182 -8.69 14.13 9.05
CA MET A 182 -7.87 14.18 7.84
C MET A 182 -7.97 15.51 7.09
N SER A 183 -8.66 16.51 7.64
CA SER A 183 -9.00 17.77 6.95
C SER A 183 -9.76 17.56 5.64
N GLY A 184 -10.54 16.48 5.58
CA GLY A 184 -11.32 16.07 4.42
C GLY A 184 -12.61 16.88 4.27
N ASP A 185 -12.86 17.33 3.05
CA ASP A 185 -14.14 17.91 2.65
C ASP A 185 -14.98 16.84 1.94
N PRO A 186 -16.21 16.53 2.40
CA PRO A 186 -17.12 15.61 1.71
C PRO A 186 -17.34 15.95 0.23
N VAL A 187 -17.28 17.23 -0.15
CA VAL A 187 -17.39 17.68 -1.55
C VAL A 187 -16.19 17.22 -2.36
N VAL A 188 -14.98 17.31 -1.79
CA VAL A 188 -13.75 16.82 -2.42
C VAL A 188 -13.77 15.30 -2.51
N LEU A 189 -14.15 14.60 -1.44
CA LEU A 189 -14.29 13.13 -1.45
C LEU A 189 -15.27 12.68 -2.54
N ARG A 190 -16.40 13.36 -2.69
CA ARG A 190 -17.37 13.10 -3.76
C ARG A 190 -16.78 13.30 -5.14
N ALA A 191 -16.02 14.37 -5.34
CA ALA A 191 -15.34 14.63 -6.61
C ALA A 191 -14.31 13.52 -6.91
N THR A 192 -13.57 13.07 -5.89
CA THR A 192 -12.61 11.96 -5.99
C THR A 192 -13.29 10.67 -6.44
N PHE A 193 -14.40 10.28 -5.82
CA PHE A 193 -15.13 9.06 -6.19
C PHE A 193 -15.72 9.11 -7.60
N ARG A 194 -16.13 10.30 -8.08
CA ARG A 194 -16.60 10.46 -9.48
C ARG A 194 -15.52 10.17 -10.52
N LEU A 195 -14.23 10.25 -10.15
CA LEU A 195 -13.12 9.91 -11.04
C LEU A 195 -12.84 8.41 -11.10
N MET A 196 -13.57 7.61 -10.32
CA MET A 196 -13.40 6.15 -10.21
C MET A 196 -14.67 5.42 -10.69
N PRO A 197 -15.09 5.59 -11.96
CA PRO A 197 -16.34 5.01 -12.46
C PRO A 197 -16.35 3.48 -12.45
N ALA A 198 -15.18 2.83 -12.46
CA ALA A 198 -15.04 1.39 -12.40
C ALA A 198 -14.98 0.83 -10.97
N LEU A 199 -15.09 1.67 -9.93
CA LEU A 199 -14.90 1.25 -8.55
C LEU A 199 -16.04 0.33 -8.11
N GLN A 200 -15.69 -0.89 -7.71
CA GLN A 200 -16.63 -1.94 -7.31
C GLN A 200 -16.46 -2.34 -5.85
N TRP A 201 -15.29 -2.09 -5.26
CA TRP A 201 -14.98 -2.50 -3.90
C TRP A 201 -14.20 -1.42 -3.15
N LEU A 202 -14.67 -1.09 -1.95
CA LEU A 202 -14.01 -0.18 -1.02
C LEU A 202 -13.83 -0.86 0.34
N CYS A 203 -12.65 -0.70 0.90
CA CYS A 203 -12.30 -1.20 2.21
C CYS A 203 -11.73 -0.07 3.04
N THR A 204 -12.32 0.20 4.20
CA THR A 204 -11.86 1.28 5.09
C THR A 204 -12.28 1.02 6.52
N ASP A 205 -11.47 1.51 7.46
CA ASP A 205 -11.81 1.54 8.89
C ASP A 205 -12.35 2.91 9.35
N SER A 206 -12.38 3.90 8.43
CA SER A 206 -12.97 5.20 8.67
C SER A 206 -14.49 5.13 8.51
N TYR A 207 -15.20 5.32 9.62
CA TYR A 207 -16.66 5.25 9.65
C TYR A 207 -17.31 6.28 8.70
N ASP A 208 -16.79 7.50 8.66
CA ASP A 208 -17.31 8.59 7.82
C ASP A 208 -17.17 8.28 6.34
N ILE A 209 -16.01 7.78 5.91
CA ILE A 209 -15.77 7.39 4.52
C ILE A 209 -16.71 6.25 4.13
N ARG A 210 -16.92 5.30 5.03
CA ARG A 210 -17.84 4.18 4.80
C ARG A 210 -19.28 4.67 4.64
N ILE A 211 -19.80 5.47 5.57
CA ILE A 211 -21.16 6.05 5.48
C ILE A 211 -21.29 6.85 4.18
N PHE A 212 -20.30 7.68 3.88
CA PHE A 212 -20.28 8.46 2.64
C PHE A 212 -20.43 7.54 1.42
N ALA A 213 -19.64 6.47 1.34
CA ALA A 213 -19.72 5.52 0.24
C ALA A 213 -21.07 4.79 0.18
N GLN A 214 -21.66 4.42 1.32
CA GLN A 214 -23.00 3.83 1.37
C GLN A 214 -24.08 4.76 0.80
N CYS A 215 -24.03 6.04 1.17
CA CYS A 215 -25.02 7.03 0.76
C CYS A 215 -24.88 7.43 -0.72
N TYR A 216 -23.65 7.58 -1.22
CA TYR A 216 -23.41 8.14 -2.54
C TYR A 216 -23.05 7.10 -3.62
N HIS A 217 -22.67 5.89 -3.22
CA HIS A 217 -22.25 4.80 -4.12
C HIS A 217 -22.85 3.44 -3.67
N PRO A 218 -24.19 3.27 -3.72
CA PRO A 218 -24.87 2.10 -3.14
C PRO A 218 -24.52 0.76 -3.81
N SER A 219 -23.97 0.79 -5.04
CA SER A 219 -23.49 -0.41 -5.74
C SER A 219 -22.12 -0.89 -5.26
N LEU A 220 -21.44 -0.13 -4.40
CA LEU A 220 -20.08 -0.41 -3.97
C LEU A 220 -20.08 -1.49 -2.87
N ALA A 221 -19.31 -2.55 -3.07
CA ALA A 221 -19.08 -3.54 -2.02
C ALA A 221 -18.17 -2.95 -0.94
N LEU A 222 -18.58 -3.06 0.33
CA LEU A 222 -17.89 -2.43 1.45
C LEU A 222 -17.31 -3.46 2.43
N ALA A 223 -16.04 -3.30 2.77
CA ALA A 223 -15.33 -4.12 3.74
C ALA A 223 -14.61 -3.25 4.79
N TRP A 224 -14.30 -3.84 5.94
CA TRP A 224 -13.38 -3.27 6.93
C TRP A 224 -11.96 -3.73 6.61
N THR A 225 -10.95 -2.87 6.82
CA THR A 225 -9.55 -3.25 6.54
C THR A 225 -8.99 -4.16 7.61
N ARG A 226 -9.41 -3.93 8.87
CA ARG A 226 -9.13 -4.80 9.99
C ARG A 226 -10.28 -5.77 10.21
N CYS A 227 -9.96 -6.95 10.75
CA CYS A 227 -10.96 -7.95 11.08
C CYS A 227 -12.00 -7.33 12.02
N THR A 228 -13.29 -7.42 11.65
CA THR A 228 -14.39 -6.93 12.47
C THR A 228 -14.45 -7.63 13.83
N THR A 229 -13.88 -8.82 13.98
CA THR A 229 -13.74 -9.50 15.29
C THR A 229 -12.73 -8.79 16.19
N CYS A 230 -11.68 -8.19 15.61
CA CYS A 230 -10.67 -7.41 16.35
C CYS A 230 -11.17 -5.97 16.62
N MET A 231 -12.03 -5.40 15.77
CA MET A 231 -12.74 -4.14 16.05
C MET A 231 -14.00 -4.33 16.91
N ALA A 232 -14.54 -5.55 16.95
CA ALA A 232 -15.51 -6.02 17.93
C ALA A 232 -14.80 -6.64 19.15
N GLU A 233 -13.60 -6.13 19.50
CA GLU A 233 -13.55 -5.57 20.83
C GLU A 233 -14.67 -4.52 20.89
N PHE A 234 -15.89 -5.01 21.19
CA PHE A 234 -16.95 -4.20 21.78
C PHE A 234 -16.21 -3.19 22.66
N PRO A 235 -16.49 -1.87 22.57
CA PRO A 235 -15.99 -0.98 23.59
C PRO A 235 -16.32 -1.69 24.90
N LYS A 236 -15.29 -2.17 25.61
CA LYS A 236 -15.47 -2.83 26.90
C LYS A 236 -16.19 -1.76 27.65
N VAL A 237 -17.49 -1.94 27.87
CA VAL A 237 -18.41 -0.92 28.36
C VAL A 237 -17.66 -0.16 29.43
N ASP A 238 -17.14 1.01 29.06
CA ASP A 238 -16.39 1.80 30.02
C ASP A 238 -17.44 2.47 30.90
N ALA A 239 -17.00 3.02 32.04
CA ALA A 239 -17.93 3.63 32.97
C ALA A 239 -18.83 4.70 32.32
N SER A 240 -18.36 5.32 31.22
CA SER A 240 -19.13 6.33 30.49
C SER A 240 -20.27 5.72 29.66
N GLN A 241 -20.03 4.59 29.00
CA GLN A 241 -21.07 3.86 28.27
C GLN A 241 -22.04 3.15 29.20
N GLU A 242 -21.57 2.61 30.33
CA GLU A 242 -22.44 1.98 31.33
C GLU A 242 -23.45 2.97 31.91
N GLU A 243 -23.03 4.22 32.11
CA GLU A 243 -23.91 5.29 32.58
C GLU A 243 -24.92 5.77 31.53
N ILE A 244 -24.54 5.77 30.25
CA ILE A 244 -25.48 6.02 29.15
C ILE A 244 -26.54 4.91 29.11
N TRP A 245 -26.13 3.65 29.23
CA TRP A 245 -27.07 2.52 29.28
C TRP A 245 -27.97 2.56 30.52
N ARG A 246 -27.45 2.94 31.70
CA ARG A 246 -28.26 3.15 32.91
C ARG A 246 -29.34 4.23 32.73
N LYS A 247 -29.00 5.31 32.02
CA LYS A 247 -29.95 6.40 31.72
C LYS A 247 -30.99 5.99 30.67
N VAL A 248 -30.61 5.16 29.70
CA VAL A 248 -31.49 4.67 28.62
C VAL A 248 -32.43 3.57 29.11
N LEU A 249 -31.93 2.66 29.96
CA LEU A 249 -32.71 1.53 30.48
C LEU A 249 -33.66 1.92 31.61
N GLY A 250 -33.59 3.18 32.07
CA GLY A 250 -34.46 3.69 33.12
C GLY A 250 -34.34 2.83 34.37
N ASP A 251 -33.33 3.07 35.19
CA ASP A 251 -33.40 2.68 36.60
C ASP A 251 -34.57 3.46 37.24
N GLU A 252 -35.77 2.93 37.07
CA GLU A 252 -36.95 3.20 37.88
C GLU A 252 -36.59 2.75 39.30
N LYS A 253 -36.32 3.73 40.16
CA LYS A 253 -36.59 3.61 41.58
C LYS A 253 -37.85 4.40 41.91
#